data_AF-A0A1M5BB37-F1
#
_entry.id   AF-A0A1M5BB37-F1
#
_cell.length_a   1.000
_cell.length_b   1.000
_cell.length_c   1.000
_cell.angle_alpha   90.00
_cell.angle_beta   90.00
_cell.angle_gamma   90.00
#
_symmetry.space_group_name_H-M   'P 1'
#
loop_
_entity.id
_entity.type
_entity.pdbx_description
1 polymer ?
#
loop_
_entity_poly.entity_id
_entity_poly.type
_entity_poly.pdbx_seq_one_letter_code
_entity_poly.pdbx_strand_id
1 'polypeptide(L)'
;MKKQKKSFDSLIEPINNYLESYHSEQRIANTEVHYSKTLDCVNALAQIFEECLSYGNFKDEWDYDKFYEFLYGPELIITSIKTNCGYKLGINDKGLYLSMNLHYSENLRYMDNKYWKLLLALSDFKDFEYEEYEFIRNERRNEFPELFKTNKSMIYRIMRKYIFDFTETHSSYQPGSVGEFKIIAPFNEDFSQSVKKFCETFKIMYKLNYDLWKITDLKNKKTATGDRY
;
A
#
# COMPACT_ATOMS: atom_id res chain seq x y z
N MET A 1 -20.40 2.48 -26.44
CA MET A 1 -21.18 2.25 -25.20
C MET A 1 -20.89 3.39 -24.23
N LYS A 2 -21.92 4.17 -23.86
CA LYS A 2 -21.80 5.19 -22.81
C LYS A 2 -21.67 4.44 -21.47
N LYS A 3 -20.51 4.51 -20.81
CA LYS A 3 -20.37 4.02 -19.43
C LYS A 3 -21.32 4.85 -18.57
N GLN A 4 -22.37 4.23 -18.03
CA GLN A 4 -23.15 4.83 -16.96
C GLN A 4 -22.18 5.24 -15.86
N LYS A 5 -22.27 6.51 -15.43
CA LYS A 5 -21.53 7.02 -14.28
C LYS A 5 -22.05 6.23 -13.07
N LYS A 6 -21.31 5.23 -12.61
CA LYS A 6 -21.65 4.50 -11.38
C LYS A 6 -21.64 5.55 -10.26
N SER A 7 -22.78 5.76 -9.61
CA SER A 7 -22.85 6.63 -8.44
C SER A 7 -22.18 5.88 -7.29
N PHE A 8 -21.21 6.53 -6.67
CA PHE A 8 -20.54 6.03 -5.48
C PHE A 8 -21.17 6.60 -4.19
N ASP A 9 -22.34 7.23 -4.30
CA ASP A 9 -23.00 7.92 -3.20
C ASP A 9 -23.36 6.95 -2.06
N SER A 10 -23.58 5.66 -2.37
CA SER A 10 -23.83 4.64 -1.35
C SER A 10 -22.59 4.26 -0.53
N LEU A 11 -21.38 4.59 -0.99
CA LEU A 11 -20.12 4.27 -0.29
C LEU A 11 -19.64 5.42 0.59
N ILE A 12 -20.03 6.66 0.28
CA ILE A 12 -19.58 7.84 1.02
C ILE A 12 -20.32 7.98 2.37
N GLU A 13 -21.58 7.58 2.42
CA GLU A 13 -22.40 7.70 3.63
C GLU A 13 -21.84 6.89 4.82
N PRO A 14 -21.48 5.60 4.68
CA PRO A 14 -20.84 4.85 5.77
C PRO A 14 -19.53 5.48 6.26
N ILE A 15 -18.73 6.05 5.35
CA ILE A 15 -17.47 6.71 5.67
C ILE A 15 -17.72 7.99 6.48
N ASN A 16 -18.67 8.82 6.05
CA ASN A 16 -19.03 10.04 6.76
C ASN A 16 -19.63 9.72 8.15
N ASN A 17 -20.50 8.71 8.24
CA ASN A 17 -21.08 8.26 9.50
C ASN A 17 -20.01 7.81 10.50
N TYR A 18 -18.96 7.13 10.03
CA TYR A 18 -17.79 6.79 10.86
C TYR A 18 -17.06 8.05 11.33
N LEU A 19 -16.69 8.97 10.43
CA LEU A 19 -15.96 10.19 10.75
C LEU A 19 -16.70 11.04 11.80
N GLU A 20 -18.01 11.23 11.63
CA GLU A 20 -18.85 11.93 12.61
C GLU A 20 -18.82 11.26 13.98
N SER A 21 -18.88 9.92 14.03
CA SER A 21 -18.81 9.18 15.28
C SER A 21 -17.43 9.27 15.94
N TYR A 22 -16.38 9.24 15.14
CA TYR A 22 -14.99 9.27 15.59
C TYR A 22 -14.66 10.61 16.28
N HIS A 23 -15.21 11.71 15.76
CA HIS A 23 -15.06 13.05 16.34
C HIS A 23 -16.09 13.39 17.44
N SER A 24 -17.06 12.51 17.71
CA SER A 24 -18.07 12.76 18.73
C SER A 24 -17.53 12.51 20.14
N GLU A 25 -17.86 13.40 21.09
CA GLU A 25 -17.54 13.21 22.51
C GLU A 25 -18.17 11.92 23.09
N GLN A 26 -19.21 11.41 22.44
CA GLN A 26 -19.92 10.20 22.82
C GLN A 26 -19.24 8.90 22.36
N ARG A 27 -18.16 8.97 21.57
CA ARG A 27 -17.41 7.79 21.11
C ARG A 27 -17.01 6.86 22.27
N ILE A 28 -16.55 7.45 23.38
CA ILE A 28 -16.12 6.72 24.58
C ILE A 28 -17.33 6.16 25.36
N ALA A 29 -18.47 6.86 25.31
CA ALA A 29 -19.67 6.48 26.05
C ALA A 29 -20.52 5.42 25.33
N ASN A 30 -20.38 5.26 24.01
CA ASN A 30 -21.22 4.37 23.20
C ASN A 30 -20.40 3.53 22.21
N THR A 31 -19.55 2.67 22.78
CA THR A 31 -18.57 1.85 22.04
C THR A 31 -19.20 0.89 21.03
N GLU A 32 -20.37 0.33 21.33
CA GLU A 32 -21.09 -0.57 20.42
C GLU A 32 -21.56 0.15 19.15
N VAL A 33 -22.12 1.35 19.29
CA VAL A 33 -22.57 2.17 18.15
C VAL A 33 -21.36 2.59 17.30
N HIS A 34 -20.25 2.97 17.93
CA HIS A 34 -19.03 3.28 17.20
C HIS A 34 -18.51 2.07 16.44
N TYR A 35 -18.44 0.90 17.07
CA TYR A 35 -17.99 -0.33 16.42
C TYR A 35 -18.86 -0.73 15.22
N SER A 36 -20.19 -0.61 15.33
CA SER A 36 -21.10 -0.83 14.19
C SER A 36 -20.78 0.09 13.01
N LYS A 37 -20.55 1.37 13.28
CA LYS A 37 -20.17 2.35 12.24
C LYS A 37 -18.78 2.05 11.65
N THR A 38 -17.85 1.56 12.45
CA THR A 38 -16.54 1.08 11.97
C THR A 38 -16.72 -0.07 10.99
N LEU A 39 -17.58 -1.05 11.30
CA LEU A 39 -17.87 -2.17 10.38
C LEU A 39 -18.51 -1.70 9.07
N ASP A 40 -19.49 -0.78 9.13
CA ASP A 40 -20.11 -0.22 7.93
C ASP A 40 -19.10 0.53 7.06
N CYS A 41 -18.19 1.29 7.69
CA CYS A 41 -17.10 1.96 6.99
C CYS A 41 -16.14 0.96 6.34
N VAL A 42 -15.72 -0.09 7.04
CA VAL A 42 -14.84 -1.13 6.48
C VAL A 42 -15.50 -1.85 5.31
N ASN A 43 -16.81 -2.12 5.38
CA ASN A 43 -17.57 -2.69 4.27
C ASN A 43 -17.60 -1.75 3.05
N ALA A 44 -17.65 -0.42 3.26
CA ALA A 44 -17.51 0.53 2.18
C ALA A 44 -16.09 0.53 1.58
N LEU A 45 -15.04 0.42 2.41
CA LEU A 45 -13.66 0.25 1.94
C LEU A 45 -13.50 -1.04 1.11
N ALA A 46 -14.11 -2.14 1.53
CA ALA A 46 -14.11 -3.39 0.78
C ALA A 46 -14.77 -3.24 -0.60
N GLN A 47 -15.89 -2.52 -0.69
CA GLN A 47 -16.53 -2.24 -1.98
C GLN A 47 -15.68 -1.33 -2.88
N ILE A 48 -14.98 -0.34 -2.33
CA ILE A 48 -13.99 0.46 -3.09
C ILE A 48 -12.90 -0.46 -3.64
N PHE A 49 -12.43 -1.42 -2.84
CA PHE A 49 -11.44 -2.39 -3.30
C PHE A 49 -11.98 -3.29 -4.43
N GLU A 50 -13.23 -3.74 -4.36
CA GLU A 50 -13.88 -4.50 -5.44
C GLU A 50 -13.98 -3.72 -6.75
N GLU A 51 -14.14 -2.39 -6.70
CA GLU A 51 -14.05 -1.53 -7.88
C GLU A 51 -12.63 -1.52 -8.45
N CYS A 52 -11.60 -1.50 -7.58
CA CYS A 52 -10.21 -1.61 -8.02
C CYS A 52 -9.97 -2.93 -8.72
N LEU A 53 -10.49 -4.03 -8.16
CA LEU A 53 -10.39 -5.37 -8.75
C LEU A 53 -11.04 -5.44 -10.13
N SER A 54 -12.28 -4.94 -10.23
CA SER A 54 -13.04 -4.89 -11.47
C SER A 54 -12.36 -4.04 -12.55
N TYR A 55 -11.77 -2.91 -12.15
CA TYR A 55 -11.04 -2.02 -13.05
C TYR A 55 -9.75 -2.66 -13.61
N GLY A 56 -8.99 -3.35 -12.74
CA GLY A 56 -7.72 -3.96 -13.11
C GLY A 56 -7.84 -5.30 -13.84
N ASN A 57 -8.99 -5.97 -13.76
CA ASN A 57 -9.23 -7.31 -14.30
C ASN A 57 -8.16 -8.32 -13.86
N PHE A 58 -7.89 -8.34 -12.55
CA PHE A 58 -6.87 -9.21 -11.97
C PHE A 58 -7.35 -10.67 -11.98
N LYS A 59 -6.45 -11.58 -12.38
CA LYS A 59 -6.67 -13.04 -12.31
C LYS A 59 -6.23 -13.64 -10.97
N ASP A 60 -6.00 -12.77 -9.99
CA ASP A 60 -5.55 -13.15 -8.66
C ASP A 60 -6.75 -13.39 -7.76
N GLU A 61 -6.56 -14.16 -6.71
CA GLU A 61 -7.51 -14.29 -5.62
C GLU A 61 -7.04 -13.42 -4.45
N TRP A 62 -7.97 -12.94 -3.64
CA TRP A 62 -7.69 -11.89 -2.65
C TRP A 62 -8.31 -12.24 -1.31
N ASP A 63 -7.52 -12.13 -0.24
CA ASP A 63 -8.01 -12.12 1.13
C ASP A 63 -8.15 -10.66 1.60
N TYR A 64 -9.36 -10.25 1.95
CA TYR A 64 -9.68 -8.93 2.48
C TYR A 64 -10.80 -8.98 3.54
N ASP A 65 -10.85 -10.07 4.30
CA ASP A 65 -11.84 -10.28 5.38
C ASP A 65 -11.44 -9.65 6.73
N LYS A 66 -10.20 -9.15 6.82
CA LYS A 66 -9.62 -8.56 8.03
C LYS A 66 -9.54 -7.04 7.93
N PHE A 67 -9.76 -6.39 9.06
CA PHE A 67 -9.47 -4.98 9.24
C PHE A 67 -8.79 -4.75 10.59
N TYR A 68 -8.20 -3.57 10.73
CA TYR A 68 -7.64 -3.09 11.99
C TYR A 68 -8.08 -1.65 12.21
N GLU A 69 -8.46 -1.29 13.43
CA GLU A 69 -8.71 0.11 13.78
C GLU A 69 -7.48 0.69 14.47
N PHE A 70 -6.82 1.63 13.81
CA PHE A 70 -5.69 2.37 14.37
C PHE A 70 -6.12 3.74 14.87
N LEU A 71 -5.18 4.49 15.46
CA LEU A 71 -5.44 5.78 16.11
C LEU A 71 -6.29 6.73 15.24
N TYR A 72 -6.08 6.76 13.93
CA TYR A 72 -6.70 7.73 13.00
C TYR A 72 -7.84 7.17 12.14
N GLY A 73 -8.17 5.88 12.26
CA GLY A 73 -9.19 5.27 11.41
C GLY A 73 -9.06 3.75 11.24
N PRO A 74 -10.10 3.09 10.72
CA PRO A 74 -10.02 1.72 10.27
C PRO A 74 -9.21 1.59 8.98
N GLU A 75 -8.52 0.47 8.85
CA GLU A 75 -7.83 0.03 7.64
C GLU A 75 -8.26 -1.40 7.27
N LEU A 76 -8.70 -1.56 6.02
CA LEU A 76 -8.90 -2.85 5.39
C LEU A 76 -7.55 -3.46 5.04
N ILE A 77 -7.32 -4.70 5.47
CA ILE A 77 -6.10 -5.45 5.19
C ILE A 77 -6.35 -6.31 3.95
N ILE A 78 -5.60 -6.07 2.88
CA ILE A 78 -5.77 -6.74 1.60
C ILE A 78 -4.52 -7.56 1.31
N THR A 79 -4.67 -8.85 1.00
CA THR A 79 -3.55 -9.74 0.66
C THR A 79 -3.83 -10.45 -0.66
N SER A 80 -2.88 -10.35 -1.60
CA SER A 80 -2.90 -11.19 -2.81
C SER A 80 -2.54 -12.63 -2.42
N ILE A 81 -3.40 -13.60 -2.76
CA ILE A 81 -3.15 -15.01 -2.48
C ILE A 81 -2.00 -15.53 -3.34
N LYS A 82 -1.90 -15.08 -4.60
CA LYS A 82 -0.84 -15.53 -5.52
C LYS A 82 0.55 -15.01 -5.15
N THR A 83 0.66 -13.73 -4.81
CA THR A 83 1.96 -13.11 -4.54
C THR A 83 2.28 -13.00 -3.07
N ASN A 84 1.32 -13.26 -2.17
CA ASN A 84 1.44 -13.04 -0.73
C ASN A 84 1.89 -11.60 -0.38
N CYS A 85 1.49 -10.63 -1.21
CA CYS A 85 1.79 -9.21 -0.99
C CYS A 85 0.61 -8.53 -0.29
N GLY A 86 0.91 -7.69 0.69
CA GLY A 86 -0.06 -6.92 1.44
C GLY A 86 -0.27 -5.51 0.89
N TYR A 87 -1.52 -5.06 0.97
CA TYR A 87 -1.99 -3.71 0.64
C TYR A 87 -2.93 -3.26 1.75
N LYS A 88 -3.10 -1.95 1.90
CA LYS A 88 -4.02 -1.38 2.88
C LYS A 88 -4.86 -0.31 2.24
N LEU A 89 -6.15 -0.33 2.53
CA LEU A 89 -7.07 0.74 2.17
C LEU A 89 -7.74 1.22 3.45
N GLY A 90 -7.55 2.47 3.84
CA GLY A 90 -7.96 2.94 5.16
C GLY A 90 -8.25 4.42 5.22
N ILE A 91 -8.51 4.89 6.44
CA ILE A 91 -8.75 6.28 6.78
C ILE A 91 -7.67 6.76 7.73
N ASN A 92 -7.17 7.97 7.51
CA ASN A 92 -6.33 8.69 8.46
C ASN A 92 -6.76 10.16 8.57
N ASP A 93 -5.98 10.94 9.31
CA ASP A 93 -6.16 12.38 9.52
C ASP A 93 -6.14 13.22 8.23
N LYS A 94 -5.49 12.72 7.18
CA LYS A 94 -5.38 13.41 5.88
C LYS A 94 -6.48 13.03 4.90
N GLY A 95 -7.10 11.86 5.04
CA GLY A 95 -8.11 11.37 4.11
C GLY A 95 -8.21 9.85 4.03
N LEU A 96 -8.80 9.37 2.93
CA LEU A 96 -8.71 7.96 2.53
C LEU A 96 -7.31 7.69 1.98
N TYR A 97 -6.75 6.52 2.24
CA TYR A 97 -5.45 6.16 1.67
C TYR A 97 -5.43 4.74 1.14
N LEU A 98 -4.64 4.54 0.08
CA LEU A 98 -4.22 3.24 -0.41
C LEU A 98 -2.71 3.13 -0.22
N SER A 99 -2.23 2.09 0.45
CA SER A 99 -0.80 1.87 0.63
C SER A 99 -0.32 0.45 0.32
N MET A 100 0.98 0.35 0.04
CA MET A 100 1.68 -0.92 -0.14
C MET A 100 3.13 -0.80 0.35
N ASN A 101 3.72 -1.96 0.65
CA ASN A 101 5.16 -2.13 0.68
C ASN A 101 5.64 -2.82 -0.59
N LEU A 102 6.88 -2.56 -1.02
CA LEU A 102 7.52 -3.38 -2.04
C LEU A 102 8.00 -4.69 -1.42
N HIS A 103 7.21 -5.74 -1.61
CA HIS A 103 7.57 -7.10 -1.25
C HIS A 103 8.61 -7.65 -2.23
N TYR A 104 9.41 -8.63 -1.78
CA TYR A 104 10.50 -9.21 -2.58
C TYR A 104 11.52 -8.15 -3.05
N SER A 105 11.79 -7.16 -2.19
CA SER A 105 12.69 -6.04 -2.50
C SER A 105 14.11 -6.50 -2.82
N GLU A 106 14.50 -7.70 -2.39
CA GLU A 106 15.75 -8.36 -2.78
C GLU A 106 15.88 -8.58 -4.29
N ASN A 107 14.78 -8.54 -5.05
CA ASN A 107 14.80 -8.69 -6.50
C ASN A 107 14.94 -7.37 -7.28
N LEU A 108 15.00 -6.21 -6.60
CA LEU A 108 15.11 -4.89 -7.26
C LEU A 108 16.29 -4.80 -8.24
N ARG A 109 17.42 -5.45 -7.96
CA ARG A 109 18.59 -5.47 -8.87
C ARG A 109 18.33 -6.11 -10.24
N TYR A 110 17.26 -6.88 -10.39
CA TYR A 110 16.89 -7.53 -11.64
C TYR A 110 15.88 -6.72 -12.46
N MET A 111 15.40 -5.61 -11.93
CA MET A 111 14.36 -4.79 -12.55
C MET A 111 14.94 -3.89 -13.65
N ASP A 112 14.23 -3.82 -14.78
CA ASP A 112 14.61 -3.01 -15.93
C ASP A 112 14.10 -1.57 -15.84
N ASN A 113 14.43 -0.75 -16.85
CA ASN A 113 13.97 0.64 -16.92
C ASN A 113 12.43 0.77 -17.00
N LYS A 114 11.69 -0.25 -17.45
CA LYS A 114 10.22 -0.18 -17.50
C LYS A 114 9.63 -0.26 -16.10
N TYR A 115 10.19 -1.12 -15.25
CA TYR A 115 9.83 -1.18 -13.84
C TYR A 115 10.05 0.16 -13.14
N TRP A 116 11.24 0.75 -13.30
CA TRP A 116 11.56 2.03 -12.66
C TRP A 116 10.68 3.18 -13.14
N LYS A 117 10.33 3.21 -14.43
CA LYS A 117 9.35 4.17 -14.97
C LYS A 117 7.97 3.98 -14.35
N LEU A 118 7.54 2.74 -14.18
CA LEU A 118 6.26 2.42 -13.55
C LEU A 118 6.23 2.85 -12.07
N LEU A 119 7.33 2.67 -11.36
CA LEU A 119 7.49 3.14 -9.98
C LEU A 119 7.44 4.67 -9.90
N LEU A 120 8.15 5.37 -10.80
CA LEU A 120 8.12 6.84 -10.88
C LEU A 120 6.73 7.37 -11.24
N ALA A 121 5.96 6.65 -12.05
CA ALA A 121 4.59 7.04 -12.37
C ALA A 121 3.68 7.12 -11.13
N LEU A 122 3.99 6.41 -10.03
CA LEU A 122 3.28 6.60 -8.76
C LEU A 122 3.47 8.02 -8.20
N SER A 123 4.66 8.61 -8.38
CA SER A 123 4.95 9.96 -7.89
C SER A 123 4.30 11.08 -8.69
N ASP A 124 3.73 10.75 -9.86
CA ASP A 124 2.95 11.69 -10.67
C ASP A 124 1.51 11.84 -10.14
N PHE A 125 1.04 10.92 -9.28
CA PHE A 125 -0.26 11.07 -8.65
C PHE A 125 -0.20 12.14 -7.57
N LYS A 126 -1.18 13.03 -7.59
CA LYS A 126 -1.37 14.03 -6.53
C LYS A 126 -1.54 13.33 -5.19
N ASP A 127 -0.90 13.87 -4.15
CA ASP A 127 -0.97 13.38 -2.78
C ASP A 127 -0.35 11.97 -2.61
N PHE A 128 0.66 11.65 -3.45
CA PHE A 128 1.57 10.52 -3.26
C PHE A 128 2.61 10.80 -2.17
N GLU A 129 2.82 9.80 -1.31
CA GLU A 129 3.81 9.81 -0.24
C GLU A 129 4.67 8.53 -0.31
N TYR A 130 5.98 8.71 -0.11
CA TYR A 130 6.92 7.61 0.10
C TYR A 130 7.61 7.79 1.45
N GLU A 131 7.34 6.85 2.34
CA GLU A 131 7.92 6.78 3.68
C GLU A 131 8.89 5.60 3.75
N GLU A 132 10.18 5.92 3.73
CA GLU A 132 11.21 4.93 3.99
C GLU A 132 11.10 4.45 5.43
N TYR A 133 11.03 3.14 5.65
CA TYR A 133 11.14 2.60 6.98
C TYR A 133 12.56 2.80 7.50
N GLU A 134 12.72 3.81 8.35
CA GLU A 134 13.99 4.16 8.97
C GLU A 134 14.30 3.19 10.11
N PHE A 135 14.99 2.09 9.79
CA PHE A 135 15.76 1.35 10.80
C PHE A 135 17.24 1.36 10.46
N ILE A 136 17.71 2.49 9.92
CA ILE A 136 19.15 2.72 9.79
C ILE A 136 19.61 3.30 11.11
N ARG A 137 20.36 2.49 11.87
CA ARG A 137 20.89 2.84 13.19
C ARG A 137 21.47 4.25 13.16
N ASN A 138 21.24 5.03 14.24
CA ASN A 138 21.80 6.38 14.40
C ASN A 138 23.32 6.39 14.14
N GLU A 139 24.01 5.29 14.44
CA GLU A 139 25.41 5.02 14.11
C GLU A 139 25.75 5.29 12.63
N ARG A 140 24.97 4.74 11.68
CA ARG A 140 25.22 4.94 10.23
C ARG A 140 24.84 6.33 9.76
N ARG A 141 23.80 6.94 10.34
CA ARG A 141 23.47 8.34 10.09
C ARG A 141 24.63 9.26 10.49
N ASN A 142 25.28 8.94 11.59
CA ASN A 142 26.42 9.69 12.09
C ASN A 142 27.70 9.40 11.29
N GLU A 143 27.91 8.16 10.83
CA GLU A 143 29.07 7.78 10.02
C GLU A 143 28.99 8.34 8.60
N PHE A 144 27.79 8.36 7.99
CA PHE A 144 27.58 8.80 6.61
C PHE A 144 26.45 9.84 6.46
N PRO A 145 26.53 11.01 7.13
CA PRO A 145 25.43 11.98 7.19
C PRO A 145 24.98 12.48 5.82
N GLU A 146 25.90 12.59 4.87
CA GLU A 146 25.61 13.00 3.49
C GLU A 146 24.67 12.04 2.74
N LEU A 147 24.68 10.76 3.12
CA LEU A 147 23.79 9.74 2.57
C LEU A 147 22.38 9.84 3.15
N PHE A 148 22.20 10.45 4.32
CA PHE A 148 20.94 10.44 5.09
C PHE A 148 20.16 11.75 5.11
N LYS A 149 20.61 12.78 4.39
CA LYS A 149 19.85 14.03 4.24
C LYS A 149 18.44 13.76 3.67
N THR A 150 17.44 14.50 4.15
CA THR A 150 16.02 14.29 3.84
C THR A 150 15.61 14.73 2.42
N ASN A 151 16.41 15.57 1.77
CA ASN A 151 16.14 16.13 0.45
C ASN A 151 16.49 15.20 -0.74
N LYS A 152 16.64 13.90 -0.50
CA LYS A 152 17.06 12.94 -1.53
C LYS A 152 15.85 12.33 -2.24
N SER A 153 16.03 11.99 -3.51
CA SER A 153 14.96 11.41 -4.33
C SER A 153 14.48 10.06 -3.80
N MET A 154 13.23 9.71 -4.11
CA MET A 154 12.64 8.40 -3.75
C MET A 154 13.51 7.23 -4.22
N ILE A 155 13.96 7.25 -5.48
CA ILE A 155 14.81 6.19 -6.04
C ILE A 155 16.12 6.07 -5.26
N TYR A 156 16.75 7.19 -4.91
CA TYR A 156 17.96 7.17 -4.11
C TYR A 156 17.72 6.53 -2.73
N ARG A 157 16.63 6.92 -2.05
CA ARG A 157 16.26 6.37 -0.74
C ARG A 157 16.02 4.85 -0.80
N ILE A 158 15.30 4.38 -1.82
CA ILE A 158 15.05 2.95 -2.07
C ILE A 158 16.37 2.20 -2.28
N MET A 159 17.23 2.69 -3.18
CA MET A 159 18.50 2.02 -3.51
C MET A 159 19.47 2.04 -2.33
N ARG A 160 19.50 3.14 -1.57
CA ARG A 160 20.26 3.24 -0.33
C ARG A 160 19.82 2.15 0.65
N LYS A 161 18.52 2.07 0.96
CA LYS A 161 17.98 1.04 1.87
C LYS A 161 18.30 -0.37 1.38
N TYR A 162 18.07 -0.64 0.09
CA TYR A 162 18.43 -1.91 -0.54
C TYR A 162 19.92 -2.27 -0.34
N ILE A 163 20.86 -1.34 -0.58
CA ILE A 163 22.29 -1.62 -0.42
C ILE A 163 22.64 -1.92 1.05
N PHE A 164 22.09 -1.15 1.99
CA PHE A 164 22.33 -1.38 3.42
C PHE A 164 21.77 -2.74 3.86
N ASP A 165 20.59 -3.14 3.39
CA ASP A 165 20.00 -4.44 3.72
C ASP A 165 20.85 -5.63 3.24
N PHE A 166 21.59 -5.47 2.14
CA PHE A 166 22.50 -6.51 1.62
C PHE A 166 23.89 -6.50 2.25
N THR A 167 24.34 -5.36 2.76
CA THR A 167 25.72 -5.20 3.26
C THR A 167 25.80 -5.34 4.77
N GLU A 168 24.69 -5.19 5.49
CA GLU A 168 24.65 -5.28 6.95
C GLU A 168 24.13 -6.63 7.45
N THR A 169 25.06 -7.56 7.66
CA THR A 169 24.80 -8.92 8.16
C THR A 169 24.39 -9.00 9.64
N HIS A 170 24.42 -7.88 10.38
CA HIS A 170 24.20 -7.82 11.84
C HIS A 170 22.82 -7.27 12.24
N SER A 171 21.89 -7.13 11.30
CA SER A 171 20.53 -6.73 11.64
C SER A 171 19.70 -7.97 11.98
N SER A 172 19.28 -8.07 13.24
CA SER A 172 18.21 -8.97 13.68
C SER A 172 16.83 -8.59 13.09
N TYR A 173 16.81 -7.74 12.08
CA TYR A 173 15.63 -7.17 11.44
C TYR A 173 15.59 -7.64 10.01
N GLN A 174 14.46 -8.22 9.61
CA GLN A 174 14.31 -8.82 8.30
C GLN A 174 14.51 -7.77 7.19
N PRO A 175 15.25 -8.11 6.11
CA PRO A 175 15.25 -7.36 4.86
C PRO A 175 13.88 -7.52 4.19
N GLY A 176 12.87 -6.80 4.70
CA GLY A 176 11.48 -7.03 4.33
C GLY A 176 10.88 -5.97 3.40
N SER A 177 11.24 -4.70 3.61
CA SER A 177 10.67 -3.57 2.86
C SER A 177 11.66 -2.42 2.75
N VAL A 178 11.66 -1.76 1.59
CA VAL A 178 12.40 -0.51 1.35
C VAL A 178 11.63 0.73 1.81
N GLY A 179 10.36 0.59 2.16
CA GLY A 179 9.47 1.66 2.60
C GLY A 179 8.03 1.45 2.14
N GLU A 180 7.15 2.30 2.67
CA GLU A 180 5.74 2.35 2.34
C GLU A 180 5.47 3.37 1.23
N PHE A 181 4.65 2.97 0.28
CA PHE A 181 4.12 3.80 -0.81
C PHE A 181 2.65 4.05 -0.52
N LYS A 182 2.23 5.31 -0.49
CA LYS A 182 0.88 5.71 -0.08
C LYS A 182 0.31 6.73 -1.05
N ILE A 183 -0.93 6.54 -1.48
CA ILE A 183 -1.73 7.57 -2.15
C ILE A 183 -2.83 7.99 -1.20
N ILE A 184 -2.96 9.30 -1.02
CA ILE A 184 -4.00 9.88 -0.17
C ILE A 184 -5.05 10.57 -1.03
N ALA A 185 -6.32 10.37 -0.72
CA ALA A 185 -7.44 11.10 -1.25
C ALA A 185 -8.03 11.95 -0.12
N PRO A 186 -7.74 13.26 -0.09
CA PRO A 186 -8.27 14.15 0.94
C PRO A 186 -9.80 14.14 0.99
N PHE A 187 -10.38 14.35 2.18
CA PHE A 187 -11.85 14.32 2.35
C PHE A 187 -12.61 15.39 1.54
N ASN A 188 -11.92 16.44 1.08
CA ASN A 188 -12.48 17.47 0.22
C ASN A 188 -12.37 17.17 -1.29
N GLU A 189 -11.73 16.06 -1.67
CA GLU A 189 -11.66 15.59 -3.05
C GLU A 189 -13.00 14.97 -3.48
N ASP A 190 -13.37 15.13 -4.76
CA ASP A 190 -14.53 14.43 -5.32
C ASP A 190 -14.37 12.92 -5.14
N PHE A 191 -15.28 12.31 -4.39
CA PHE A 191 -15.18 10.90 -4.01
C PHE A 191 -15.08 9.96 -5.22
N SER A 192 -15.74 10.30 -6.34
CA SER A 192 -15.63 9.53 -7.58
C SER A 192 -14.23 9.62 -8.20
N GLN A 193 -13.57 10.78 -8.15
CA GLN A 193 -12.16 10.90 -8.53
C GLN A 193 -11.25 10.11 -7.59
N SER A 194 -11.52 10.13 -6.28
CA SER A 194 -10.76 9.37 -5.28
C SER A 194 -10.77 7.87 -5.57
N VAL A 195 -11.94 7.29 -5.82
CA VAL A 195 -12.07 5.85 -6.18
C VAL A 195 -11.33 5.57 -7.49
N LYS A 196 -11.48 6.42 -8.51
CA LYS A 196 -10.77 6.24 -9.79
C LYS A 196 -9.25 6.28 -9.61
N LYS A 197 -8.75 7.21 -8.79
CA LYS A 197 -7.33 7.36 -8.43
C LYS A 197 -6.82 6.09 -7.75
N PHE A 198 -7.58 5.52 -6.81
CA PHE A 198 -7.23 4.24 -6.19
C PHE A 198 -7.21 3.09 -7.20
N CYS A 199 -8.19 2.99 -8.10
CA CYS A 199 -8.20 1.96 -9.14
C CYS A 199 -6.96 2.02 -10.05
N GLU A 200 -6.58 3.21 -10.50
CA GLU A 200 -5.40 3.43 -11.35
C GLU A 200 -4.10 3.12 -10.61
N THR A 201 -3.98 3.60 -9.38
CA THR A 201 -2.78 3.39 -8.56
C THR A 201 -2.64 1.93 -8.14
N PHE A 202 -3.72 1.28 -7.71
CA PHE A 202 -3.69 -0.11 -7.27
C PHE A 202 -3.19 -1.04 -8.39
N LYS A 203 -3.58 -0.77 -9.63
CA LYS A 203 -3.08 -1.50 -10.80
C LYS A 203 -1.57 -1.39 -10.96
N ILE A 204 -1.01 -0.20 -10.72
CA ILE A 204 0.44 0.04 -10.76
C ILE A 204 1.13 -0.67 -9.58
N MET A 205 0.62 -0.48 -8.37
CA MET A 205 1.11 -1.09 -7.13
C MET A 205 1.17 -2.62 -7.24
N TYR A 206 0.09 -3.25 -7.69
CA TYR A 206 0.04 -4.68 -7.94
C TYR A 206 1.08 -5.14 -8.96
N LYS A 207 1.21 -4.42 -10.07
CA LYS A 207 2.17 -4.78 -11.13
C LYS A 207 3.62 -4.73 -10.63
N LEU A 208 3.96 -3.73 -9.81
CA LEU A 208 5.29 -3.61 -9.21
C LEU A 208 5.61 -4.80 -8.30
N ASN A 209 4.69 -5.16 -7.40
CA ASN A 209 4.87 -6.32 -6.53
C ASN A 209 4.88 -7.64 -7.31
N TYR A 210 4.04 -7.77 -8.34
CA TYR A 210 4.00 -8.95 -9.22
C TYR A 210 5.33 -9.17 -9.95
N ASP A 211 5.95 -8.11 -10.47
CA ASP A 211 7.23 -8.22 -11.17
C ASP A 211 8.36 -8.70 -10.26
N LEU A 212 8.42 -8.18 -9.03
CA LEU A 212 9.38 -8.62 -8.03
C LEU A 212 9.11 -10.08 -7.62
N TRP A 213 7.86 -10.43 -7.34
CA TRP A 213 7.45 -11.81 -7.01
C TRP A 213 7.81 -12.79 -8.14
N LYS A 214 7.63 -12.39 -9.41
CA LYS A 214 7.84 -13.27 -10.56
C LYS A 214 9.28 -13.78 -10.64
N ILE A 215 10.26 -12.99 -10.22
CA ILE A 215 11.66 -13.41 -10.14
C ILE A 215 11.83 -14.54 -9.12
N THR A 216 11.22 -14.41 -7.94
CA THR A 216 11.23 -15.47 -6.91
C THR A 216 10.51 -16.73 -7.38
N ASP A 217 9.33 -16.60 -8.00
CA ASP A 217 8.58 -17.72 -8.60
C ASP A 217 9.44 -18.51 -9.62
N LEU A 218 10.16 -17.79 -10.49
CA LEU A 218 11.04 -18.42 -11.49
C LEU A 218 12.24 -19.11 -10.87
N LYS A 219 12.82 -18.56 -9.80
CA LYS A 219 13.93 -19.21 -9.06
C LYS A 219 13.46 -20.50 -8.40
N ASN A 220 12.34 -20.45 -7.68
CA ASN A 220 11.79 -21.62 -6.97
C ASN A 220 11.45 -22.77 -7.92
N LYS A 221 10.89 -22.46 -9.10
CA LYS A 221 10.60 -23.46 -10.14
C LYS A 221 11.85 -24.13 -10.68
N LYS A 222 12.95 -23.39 -10.87
CA LYS A 222 14.23 -23.94 -11.34
C LYS A 222 14.83 -24.90 -10.30
N THR A 223 14.79 -24.54 -9.02
CA THR A 223 15.27 -25.40 -7.93
C THR A 223 14.47 -26.71 -7.87
N ALA A 224 13.14 -26.62 -7.93
CA ALA A 224 12.25 -27.78 -7.91
C ALA A 224 12.45 -28.74 -9.11
N THR A 225 12.93 -28.24 -10.25
CA THR A 225 13.29 -29.08 -11.41
C THR A 225 14.74 -29.59 -11.38
N GLY A 226 15.63 -28.94 -10.64
CA GLY A 226 17.04 -29.31 -10.51
C GLY A 226 17.29 -30.47 -9.54
N ASP A 227 16.45 -30.62 -8.52
CA ASP A 227 16.54 -31.70 -7.51
C ASP A 227 15.94 -33.05 -8.00
N ARG A 228 15.77 -33.23 -9.31
CA ARG A 228 15.23 -34.45 -9.94
C ARG A 228 16.29 -35.28 -10.70
N TYR A 229 17.57 -35.05 -10.46
CA TYR A 229 18.67 -35.82 -11.07
C TYR A 229 19.70 -36.27 -10.03
#